data_AF-A0AAD4EGJ0-F1
#
_entry.id   AF-A0AAD4EGJ0-F1
#
_cell.length_a   1.000
_cell.length_b   1.000
_cell.length_c   1.000
_cell.angle_alpha   90.00
_cell.angle_beta   90.00
_cell.angle_gamma   90.00
#
_symmetry.space_group_name_H-M   'P 1'
#
loop_
_entity.id
_entity.type
_entity.pdbx_description
1 polymer ?
#
loop_
_entity_poly.entity_id
_entity_poly.type
_entity_poly.pdbx_seq_one_letter_code
_entity_poly.pdbx_strand_id
1 'polypeptide(L)'
;MASASSSFGAPSLANMLARPVSLVISDQELPDDGSSVISSCVLRKFFGFYEVSRVRCAVRDQFPVGRVLPVTAPTLRHVVENFPHMTRENYMAVANAHSIAVRTSYRKEYIRDMLRVHVCTAECVNILIVFSLLNNPHRYFAHQTMPDPFFKKSPGLHYKFTPHTRQPHRMPGVVSEGRDDEHPFPVLLSFDDKKKIIIEWQQHMSADSLRHSACACCAHNVPVHNLALVKFDDVPLNLLRNDCLPEHTLPNSYALEVYQRAILYHKGLQDPWREAGLYLCRPCRASLIAKQPRQPVNALANFQYYGHERLPVDIRSTFSQASVYDLMLVSRARASQIIHHYAYKTTGGQYWTAEDASQRYNKGNIAIRAQDSTELRTLLPPSPDELLDTMCVIFAGHKQVLAGAH
;
A
#
# COMPACT_ATOMS: atom_id res chain seq x y z
N MET A 1 5.03 41.84 8.61
CA MET A 1 6.33 41.17 8.44
C MET A 1 6.11 39.69 8.68
N ALA A 2 5.95 38.92 7.62
CA ALA A 2 5.62 37.49 7.67
C ALA A 2 6.83 36.70 7.18
N SER A 3 7.41 35.89 8.05
CA SER A 3 8.49 34.95 7.72
C SER A 3 7.89 33.59 7.39
N ALA A 4 7.96 33.20 6.11
CA ALA A 4 7.60 31.88 5.65
C ALA A 4 8.80 30.94 5.86
N SER A 5 8.64 29.90 6.68
CA SER A 5 9.60 28.81 6.81
C SER A 5 9.24 27.69 5.84
N SER A 6 10.05 27.48 4.80
CA SER A 6 9.93 26.36 3.87
C SER A 6 10.73 25.16 4.38
N SER A 7 10.05 24.08 4.76
CA SER A 7 10.67 22.80 5.07
C SER A 7 10.95 22.03 3.77
N PHE A 8 12.21 21.63 3.59
CA PHE A 8 12.61 20.71 2.53
C PHE A 8 12.29 19.28 2.95
N GLY A 9 11.26 18.69 2.34
CA GLY A 9 10.98 17.26 2.45
C GLY A 9 11.60 16.50 1.28
N ALA A 10 12.46 15.52 1.55
CA ALA A 10 12.89 14.55 0.56
C ALA A 10 11.66 13.71 0.10
N PRO A 11 11.50 13.43 -1.21
CA PRO A 11 10.39 12.61 -1.67
C PRO A 11 10.58 11.15 -1.22
N SER A 12 9.56 10.62 -0.54
CA SER A 12 9.43 9.20 -0.21
C SER A 12 9.44 8.32 -1.47
N LEU A 13 10.24 7.25 -1.44
CA LEU A 13 10.34 6.19 -2.45
C LEU A 13 9.01 5.45 -2.73
N ALA A 14 7.97 5.67 -1.91
CA ALA A 14 6.70 4.96 -1.98
C ALA A 14 5.80 5.28 -3.20
N ASN A 15 6.21 6.19 -4.09
CA ASN A 15 5.42 6.58 -5.27
C ASN A 15 6.13 6.34 -6.62
N MET A 16 7.09 5.43 -6.69
CA MET A 16 7.71 5.08 -7.98
C MET A 16 6.79 4.16 -8.78
N LEU A 17 6.17 4.67 -9.84
CA LEU A 17 5.66 3.85 -10.94
C LEU A 17 6.76 3.80 -12.01
N ALA A 18 7.38 2.64 -12.21
CA ALA A 18 8.38 2.46 -13.26
C ALA A 18 7.68 2.20 -14.61
N ARG A 19 8.02 3.00 -15.64
CA ARG A 19 7.73 2.62 -17.04
C ARG A 19 8.92 1.83 -17.59
N PRO A 20 8.69 0.74 -18.35
CA PRO A 20 9.71 0.25 -19.28
C PRO A 20 9.98 1.35 -20.30
N VAL A 21 11.19 1.90 -20.31
CA VAL A 21 11.50 3.02 -21.22
C VAL A 21 12.25 2.54 -22.44
N SER A 22 12.96 1.42 -22.38
CA SER A 22 13.70 0.90 -23.53
C SER A 22 13.78 -0.62 -23.50
N LEU A 23 13.34 -1.27 -24.57
CA LEU A 23 13.78 -2.65 -24.86
C LEU A 23 15.16 -2.58 -25.53
N VAL A 24 16.19 -3.15 -24.90
CA VAL A 24 17.54 -3.24 -25.46
C VAL A 24 17.85 -4.72 -25.71
N ILE A 25 17.85 -5.12 -26.97
CA ILE A 25 18.30 -6.46 -27.35
C ILE A 25 19.83 -6.38 -27.46
N SER A 26 20.53 -7.15 -26.64
CA SER A 26 22.00 -7.20 -26.63
C SER A 26 22.46 -8.61 -26.92
N ASP A 27 23.31 -8.74 -27.94
CA ASP A 27 23.94 -10.02 -28.30
C ASP A 27 25.24 -10.24 -27.50
N GLN A 28 25.60 -9.31 -26.61
CA GLN A 28 26.81 -9.37 -25.79
C GLN A 28 26.50 -9.78 -24.35
N GLU A 29 27.39 -10.58 -23.75
CA GLU A 29 27.43 -10.86 -22.32
C GLU A 29 27.52 -9.54 -21.53
N LEU A 30 26.76 -9.44 -20.45
CA LEU A 30 26.75 -8.26 -19.58
C LEU A 30 28.16 -8.00 -19.04
N PRO A 31 28.62 -6.74 -18.97
CA PRO A 31 29.89 -6.42 -18.33
C PRO A 31 29.84 -6.85 -16.86
N ASP A 32 30.88 -7.54 -16.39
CA ASP A 32 31.08 -7.95 -14.99
C ASP A 32 31.54 -6.76 -14.12
N ASP A 33 31.00 -5.57 -14.38
CA ASP A 33 31.45 -4.29 -13.80
C ASP A 33 30.78 -3.97 -12.45
N GLY A 34 30.09 -4.94 -11.85
CA GLY A 34 29.36 -4.77 -10.59
C GLY A 34 28.02 -4.04 -10.74
N SER A 35 27.55 -3.76 -11.96
CA SER A 35 26.19 -3.27 -12.18
C SER A 35 25.16 -4.34 -11.79
N SER A 36 24.39 -4.05 -10.73
CA SER A 36 23.39 -5.00 -10.19
C SER A 36 22.22 -5.18 -11.18
N VAL A 37 22.22 -6.31 -11.89
CA VAL A 37 21.09 -6.72 -12.72
C VAL A 37 20.00 -7.30 -11.83
N ILE A 38 18.82 -6.70 -11.86
CA ILE A 38 17.68 -7.16 -11.07
C ILE A 38 16.82 -8.08 -11.92
N SER A 39 16.44 -9.25 -11.37
CA SER A 39 15.52 -10.17 -12.04
C SER A 39 14.14 -9.53 -12.24
N SER A 40 13.56 -9.68 -13.43
CA SER A 40 12.21 -9.22 -13.77
C SER A 40 11.13 -9.75 -12.82
N CYS A 41 11.33 -10.96 -12.29
CA CYS A 41 10.45 -11.58 -11.29
C CYS A 41 10.36 -10.77 -10.00
N VAL A 42 11.44 -10.09 -9.59
CA VAL A 42 11.50 -9.27 -8.37
C VAL A 42 10.72 -7.98 -8.58
N LEU A 43 10.90 -7.30 -9.71
CA LEU A 43 10.26 -6.00 -9.99
C LEU A 43 8.75 -6.10 -10.15
N ARG A 44 8.23 -7.21 -10.70
CA ARG A 44 6.79 -7.41 -10.83
C ARG A 44 6.03 -7.50 -9.52
N LYS A 45 6.70 -7.86 -8.42
CA LYS A 45 6.06 -7.85 -7.10
C LYS A 45 5.64 -6.43 -6.69
N PHE A 46 6.25 -5.40 -7.29
CA PHE A 46 6.12 -4.01 -6.85
C PHE A 46 5.62 -3.04 -7.93
N PHE A 47 5.74 -3.36 -9.22
CA PHE A 47 5.41 -2.43 -10.31
C PHE A 47 4.49 -3.04 -11.39
N GLY A 48 3.52 -2.25 -11.85
CA GLY A 48 2.71 -2.53 -13.05
C GLY A 48 3.28 -1.82 -14.28
N PHE A 49 3.36 -2.52 -15.42
CA PHE A 49 4.01 -2.02 -16.63
C PHE A 49 2.98 -1.76 -17.73
N TYR A 50 3.00 -0.56 -18.35
CA TYR A 50 1.93 -0.13 -19.24
C TYR A 50 2.37 0.40 -20.62
N GLU A 51 3.66 0.66 -20.86
CA GLU A 51 4.15 1.21 -22.13
C GLU A 51 5.62 0.81 -22.36
N VAL A 52 6.03 0.54 -23.61
CA VAL A 52 7.42 0.18 -23.96
C VAL A 52 7.86 1.04 -25.14
N SER A 53 8.91 1.84 -24.97
CA SER A 53 9.52 2.61 -26.06
C SER A 53 10.76 1.90 -26.62
N ARG A 54 11.11 2.20 -27.88
CA ARG A 54 12.30 1.65 -28.54
C ARG A 54 13.39 2.72 -28.56
N VAL A 55 14.58 2.38 -28.05
CA VAL A 55 15.79 3.16 -28.25
C VAL A 55 16.81 2.27 -28.96
N ARG A 56 17.37 2.74 -30.07
CA ARG A 56 18.49 2.07 -30.74
C ARG A 56 19.77 2.53 -30.04
N CYS A 57 20.33 1.73 -29.14
CA CYS A 57 21.72 1.91 -28.71
C CYS A 57 22.62 1.23 -29.73
N ALA A 58 23.33 2.02 -30.53
CA ALA A 58 24.53 1.57 -31.20
C ALA A 58 25.70 2.04 -30.32
N VAL A 59 26.64 1.15 -30.01
CA VAL A 59 27.93 1.42 -29.33
C VAL A 59 27.96 1.22 -27.80
N ARG A 60 29.02 0.52 -27.37
CA ARG A 60 29.42 0.06 -26.02
C ARG A 60 29.50 1.14 -24.93
N ASP A 61 29.58 2.42 -25.28
CA ASP A 61 29.97 3.48 -24.33
C ASP A 61 28.80 4.33 -23.83
N GLN A 62 27.57 3.96 -24.16
CA GLN A 62 26.37 4.68 -23.73
C GLN A 62 25.27 3.69 -23.35
N PHE A 63 25.45 2.99 -22.22
CA PHE A 63 24.28 2.91 -21.34
C PHE A 63 23.90 4.37 -21.06
N PRO A 64 22.64 4.79 -21.25
CA PRO A 64 22.27 6.17 -20.96
C PRO A 64 22.67 6.47 -19.52
N VAL A 65 23.64 7.36 -19.33
CA VAL A 65 24.10 7.81 -18.01
C VAL A 65 22.89 8.43 -17.33
N GLY A 66 22.29 7.71 -16.38
CA GLY A 66 20.99 8.04 -15.81
C GLY A 66 20.40 6.92 -14.98
N ARG A 67 19.23 7.16 -14.38
CA ARG A 67 18.48 6.20 -13.53
C ARG A 67 17.78 5.15 -14.39
N VAL A 68 18.57 4.32 -15.07
CA VAL A 68 18.08 3.13 -15.77
C VAL A 68 18.24 1.90 -14.91
N LEU A 69 17.29 0.98 -15.01
CA LEU A 69 17.31 -0.31 -14.33
C LEU A 69 17.33 -1.43 -15.36
N PRO A 70 18.47 -2.13 -15.55
CA PRO A 70 18.55 -3.27 -16.45
C PRO A 70 17.92 -4.50 -15.80
N VAL A 71 17.15 -5.23 -16.59
CA VAL A 71 16.38 -6.37 -16.12
C VAL A 71 16.50 -7.51 -17.12
N THR A 72 16.95 -8.66 -16.63
CA THR A 72 16.99 -9.89 -17.42
C THR A 72 15.67 -10.64 -17.31
N ALA A 73 15.24 -11.21 -18.44
CA ALA A 73 14.13 -12.14 -18.48
C ALA A 73 14.68 -13.53 -18.82
N PRO A 74 14.35 -14.57 -18.03
CA PRO A 74 14.93 -15.90 -18.22
C PRO A 74 14.46 -16.60 -19.50
N THR A 75 13.30 -16.20 -20.05
CA THR A 75 12.73 -16.81 -21.27
C THR A 75 11.91 -15.79 -22.07
N LEU A 76 11.72 -16.05 -23.38
CA LEU A 76 10.80 -15.26 -24.21
C LEU A 76 9.36 -15.30 -23.70
N ARG A 77 8.91 -16.45 -23.21
CA ARG A 77 7.60 -16.57 -22.56
C ARG A 77 7.47 -15.58 -21.40
N HIS A 78 8.52 -15.47 -20.58
CA HIS A 78 8.55 -14.47 -19.51
C HIS A 78 8.42 -13.06 -20.08
N VAL A 79 9.15 -12.67 -21.12
CA VAL A 79 9.00 -11.31 -21.71
C VAL A 79 7.55 -11.07 -22.19
N VAL A 80 6.97 -12.04 -22.88
CA VAL A 80 5.65 -11.90 -23.52
C VAL A 80 4.50 -11.80 -22.52
N GLU A 81 4.46 -12.67 -21.51
CA GLU A 81 3.47 -12.63 -20.42
C GLU A 81 3.77 -11.48 -19.44
N ASN A 82 5.06 -11.14 -19.38
CA ASN A 82 5.80 -10.06 -18.73
C ASN A 82 5.28 -8.64 -19.01
N PHE A 83 5.02 -8.42 -20.30
CA PHE A 83 4.92 -7.08 -20.89
C PHE A 83 3.90 -7.10 -22.04
N PRO A 84 2.59 -7.29 -21.75
CA PRO A 84 1.54 -7.41 -22.78
C PRO A 84 1.35 -6.13 -23.62
N HIS A 85 1.83 -4.99 -23.10
CA HIS A 85 1.74 -3.68 -23.72
C HIS A 85 2.87 -3.36 -24.71
N MET A 86 3.82 -4.28 -24.93
CA MET A 86 4.85 -4.11 -25.99
C MET A 86 4.21 -3.81 -27.34
N THR A 87 4.80 -2.92 -28.13
CA THR A 87 4.29 -2.65 -29.48
C THR A 87 4.57 -3.83 -30.40
N ARG A 88 3.94 -3.84 -31.57
CA ARG A 88 4.18 -4.85 -32.60
C ARG A 88 5.64 -4.83 -33.07
N GLU A 89 6.22 -3.64 -33.18
CA GLU A 89 7.62 -3.43 -33.58
C GLU A 89 8.57 -3.99 -32.51
N ASN A 90 8.22 -3.88 -31.22
CA ASN A 90 9.02 -4.50 -30.16
C ASN A 90 8.99 -6.03 -30.27
N TYR A 91 7.82 -6.64 -30.45
CA TYR A 91 7.74 -8.10 -30.63
C TYR A 91 8.45 -8.58 -31.89
N MET A 92 8.37 -7.83 -33.00
CA MET A 92 9.15 -8.15 -34.21
C MET A 92 10.66 -8.06 -33.96
N ALA A 93 11.12 -7.06 -33.21
CA ALA A 93 12.53 -6.95 -32.88
C ALA A 93 13.02 -8.16 -32.06
N VAL A 94 12.23 -8.58 -31.07
CA VAL A 94 12.52 -9.78 -30.28
C VAL A 94 12.52 -11.04 -31.14
N ALA A 95 11.52 -11.18 -32.02
CA ALA A 95 11.44 -12.33 -32.91
C ALA A 95 12.65 -12.43 -33.84
N ASN A 96 13.05 -11.30 -34.44
CA ASN A 96 14.20 -11.24 -35.34
C ASN A 96 15.51 -11.58 -34.60
N ALA A 97 15.67 -11.11 -33.36
CA ALA A 97 16.83 -11.39 -32.54
C ALA A 97 16.97 -12.89 -32.17
N HIS A 98 15.85 -13.58 -32.05
CA HIS A 98 15.79 -15.03 -31.82
C HIS A 98 15.69 -15.85 -33.11
N SER A 99 15.95 -15.25 -34.28
CA SER A 99 15.83 -15.89 -35.60
C SER A 99 14.46 -16.54 -35.85
N ILE A 100 13.39 -16.02 -35.26
CA ILE A 100 12.02 -16.51 -35.45
C ILE A 100 11.45 -15.86 -36.71
N ALA A 101 11.13 -16.67 -37.71
CA ALA A 101 10.57 -16.19 -38.99
C ALA A 101 9.16 -15.59 -38.80
N VAL A 102 9.07 -14.26 -38.82
CA VAL A 102 7.80 -13.53 -38.69
C VAL A 102 7.54 -12.72 -39.97
N ARG A 103 6.35 -12.87 -40.55
CA ARG A 103 5.94 -12.07 -41.70
C ARG A 103 5.49 -10.68 -41.26
N THR A 104 5.83 -9.66 -42.05
CA THR A 104 5.41 -8.26 -41.82
C THR A 104 3.90 -8.05 -41.94
N SER A 105 3.12 -9.06 -42.32
CA SER A 105 1.65 -9.05 -42.32
C SER A 105 1.03 -9.60 -41.05
N TYR A 106 1.80 -10.25 -40.16
CA TYR A 106 1.25 -10.87 -38.95
C TYR A 106 0.80 -9.82 -37.94
N ARG A 107 -0.35 -10.09 -37.30
CA ARG A 107 -0.91 -9.28 -36.21
C ARG A 107 -0.09 -9.43 -34.93
N LYS A 108 -0.13 -8.41 -34.06
CA LYS A 108 0.62 -8.37 -32.79
C LYS A 108 0.42 -9.63 -31.96
N GLU A 109 -0.82 -10.10 -31.84
CA GLU A 109 -1.23 -11.25 -31.03
C GLU A 109 -0.61 -12.55 -31.56
N TYR A 110 -0.52 -12.70 -32.88
CA TYR A 110 0.07 -13.88 -33.49
C TYR A 110 1.58 -13.94 -33.26
N ILE A 111 2.28 -12.80 -33.43
CA ILE A 111 3.71 -12.69 -33.14
C ILE A 111 3.97 -12.99 -31.65
N ARG A 112 3.12 -12.47 -30.77
CA ARG A 112 3.16 -12.72 -29.33
C ARG A 112 3.03 -14.22 -29.03
N ASP A 113 2.10 -14.91 -29.66
CA ASP A 113 1.90 -16.35 -29.43
C ASP A 113 3.06 -17.19 -29.98
N MET A 114 3.66 -16.80 -31.12
CA MET A 114 4.89 -17.42 -31.63
C MET A 114 6.06 -17.27 -30.65
N LEU A 115 6.25 -16.07 -30.10
CA LEU A 115 7.27 -15.82 -29.06
C LEU A 115 7.01 -16.62 -27.78
N ARG A 116 5.74 -16.85 -27.42
CA ARG A 116 5.33 -17.62 -26.23
C ARG A 116 5.69 -19.10 -26.31
N VAL A 117 5.63 -19.68 -27.51
CA VAL A 117 5.92 -21.10 -27.76
C VAL A 117 7.38 -21.38 -28.11
N HIS A 118 8.16 -20.34 -28.42
CA HIS A 118 9.59 -20.48 -28.67
C HIS A 118 10.34 -20.92 -27.40
N VAL A 119 11.17 -21.95 -27.53
CA VAL A 119 12.06 -22.44 -26.49
C VAL A 119 13.47 -21.96 -26.84
N CYS A 120 14.02 -21.06 -26.04
CA CYS A 120 15.36 -20.52 -26.27
C CYS A 120 16.42 -21.63 -26.25
N THR A 121 17.33 -21.60 -27.21
CA THR A 121 18.53 -22.44 -27.27
C THR A 121 19.76 -21.65 -26.78
N ALA A 122 20.92 -22.31 -26.69
CA ALA A 122 22.18 -21.63 -26.36
C ALA A 122 22.62 -20.59 -27.40
N GLU A 123 22.07 -20.65 -28.62
CA GLU A 123 22.35 -19.69 -29.70
C GLU A 123 21.43 -18.46 -29.64
N CYS A 124 20.41 -18.47 -28.78
CA CYS A 124 19.52 -17.34 -28.61
C CYS A 124 20.20 -16.22 -27.82
N VAL A 125 19.97 -14.99 -28.27
CA VAL A 125 20.50 -13.80 -27.60
C VAL A 125 19.76 -13.54 -26.29
N ASN A 126 20.45 -12.97 -25.31
CA ASN A 126 19.84 -12.58 -24.06
C ASN A 126 19.06 -11.27 -24.25
N ILE A 127 17.86 -11.20 -23.67
CA ILE A 127 17.04 -9.98 -23.73
C ILE A 127 17.22 -9.19 -22.45
N LEU A 128 17.66 -7.95 -22.61
CA LEU A 128 17.72 -6.95 -21.55
C LEU A 128 16.58 -5.96 -21.71
N ILE A 129 15.78 -5.82 -20.66
CA ILE A 129 14.73 -4.81 -20.60
C ILE A 129 15.24 -3.69 -19.71
N VAL A 130 15.36 -2.50 -20.28
CA VAL A 130 15.89 -1.33 -19.57
C VAL A 130 14.74 -0.41 -19.20
N PHE A 131 14.49 -0.28 -17.91
CA PHE A 131 13.51 0.65 -17.37
C PHE A 131 14.18 2.00 -17.16
N SER A 132 13.45 3.10 -17.32
CA SER A 132 13.95 4.41 -16.88
C SER A 132 12.91 5.10 -16.01
N LEU A 133 13.39 5.88 -15.04
CA LEU A 133 12.52 6.69 -14.20
C LEU A 133 11.74 7.70 -15.04
N LEU A 134 10.45 7.89 -14.73
CA LEU A 134 9.71 9.00 -15.31
C LEU A 134 10.06 10.31 -14.61
N ASN A 135 10.33 11.35 -15.40
CA ASN A 135 10.55 12.72 -14.89
C ASN A 135 9.31 13.27 -14.19
N ASN A 136 8.11 12.80 -14.56
CA ASN A 136 6.86 13.16 -13.91
C ASN A 136 6.03 11.88 -13.70
N PRO A 137 5.91 11.35 -12.47
CA PRO A 137 5.01 10.23 -12.21
C PRO A 137 3.58 10.69 -12.52
N HIS A 138 2.92 10.02 -13.47
CA HIS A 138 1.53 10.31 -13.76
C HIS A 138 0.70 10.09 -12.49
N ARG A 139 0.05 11.14 -11.99
CA ARG A 139 -0.98 11.02 -10.94
C ARG A 139 -2.20 10.33 -11.53
N TYR A 140 -2.22 9.02 -11.69
CA TYR A 140 -3.38 8.31 -12.22
C TYR A 140 -3.81 7.09 -11.37
N PHE A 141 -5.08 7.19 -10.98
CA PHE A 141 -6.10 6.25 -10.50
C PHE A 141 -5.65 4.89 -9.96
N ALA A 142 -5.89 4.69 -8.66
CA ALA A 142 -6.19 3.39 -8.10
C ALA A 142 -7.20 2.66 -9.02
N HIS A 143 -6.75 1.55 -9.60
CA HIS A 143 -7.56 0.54 -10.30
C HIS A 143 -8.81 1.05 -11.04
N GLN A 144 -8.64 1.52 -12.27
CA GLN A 144 -9.67 1.22 -13.26
C GLN A 144 -9.57 -0.27 -13.56
N THR A 145 -10.54 -1.04 -13.05
CA THR A 145 -10.88 -2.33 -13.64
C THR A 145 -11.05 -2.13 -15.15
N MET A 146 -10.41 -2.99 -15.93
CA MET A 146 -10.49 -3.01 -17.39
C MET A 146 -11.97 -2.89 -17.83
N PRO A 147 -12.31 -2.00 -18.77
CA PRO A 147 -13.66 -1.98 -19.31
C PRO A 147 -13.91 -3.32 -20.04
N ASP A 148 -15.01 -3.96 -19.67
CA ASP A 148 -15.51 -5.20 -20.26
C ASP A 148 -15.74 -5.00 -21.78
N PRO A 149 -15.12 -5.82 -22.66
CA PRO A 149 -15.34 -5.73 -24.10
C PRO A 149 -16.79 -6.03 -24.55
N PHE A 150 -17.68 -6.44 -23.63
CA PHE A 150 -19.08 -6.74 -23.95
C PHE A 150 -20.10 -5.67 -23.54
N PHE A 151 -19.66 -4.49 -23.06
CA PHE A 151 -20.58 -3.40 -22.75
C PHE A 151 -21.15 -2.74 -24.03
N LYS A 152 -22.32 -3.21 -24.49
CA LYS A 152 -23.14 -2.47 -25.46
C LYS A 152 -23.66 -1.20 -24.79
N LYS A 153 -23.34 -0.04 -25.39
CA LYS A 153 -23.77 1.29 -24.94
C LYS A 153 -25.30 1.37 -24.87
N SER A 154 -25.84 1.62 -23.67
CA SER A 154 -27.17 2.19 -23.52
C SER A 154 -27.12 3.68 -23.94
N PRO A 155 -28.02 4.16 -24.81
CA PRO A 155 -28.08 5.57 -25.15
C PRO A 155 -28.79 6.33 -24.02
N GLY A 156 -28.13 7.38 -23.51
CA GLY A 156 -28.83 8.40 -22.72
C GLY A 156 -28.43 8.52 -21.25
N LEU A 157 -27.18 8.90 -20.97
CA LEU A 157 -26.88 9.71 -19.79
C LEU A 157 -25.59 10.50 -20.05
N HIS A 158 -25.75 11.70 -20.62
CA HIS A 158 -24.67 12.67 -20.75
C HIS A 158 -24.36 13.26 -19.37
N TYR A 159 -23.44 12.64 -18.64
CA TYR A 159 -22.82 13.27 -17.48
C TYR A 159 -21.84 14.34 -17.99
N LYS A 160 -22.26 15.60 -17.99
CA LYS A 160 -21.36 16.74 -18.21
C LYS A 160 -20.48 16.88 -16.97
N PHE A 161 -19.30 16.29 -17.01
CA PHE A 161 -18.26 16.53 -16.02
C PHE A 161 -17.52 17.82 -16.40
N THR A 162 -17.81 18.91 -15.70
CA THR A 162 -17.04 20.16 -15.83
C THR A 162 -15.72 19.97 -15.10
N PRO A 163 -14.56 19.97 -15.77
CA PRO A 163 -13.28 19.84 -15.09
C PRO A 163 -13.04 21.13 -14.31
N HIS A 164 -12.93 21.04 -12.98
CA HIS A 164 -12.32 22.13 -12.22
C HIS A 164 -10.83 22.15 -12.52
N THR A 165 -10.44 23.02 -13.44
CA THR A 165 -9.05 23.40 -13.74
C THR A 165 -8.46 24.06 -12.49
N ARG A 166 -7.88 23.27 -11.58
CA ARG A 166 -6.94 23.84 -10.60
C ARG A 166 -5.69 24.23 -11.38
N GLN A 167 -5.47 25.53 -11.51
CA GLN A 167 -4.22 26.06 -12.04
C GLN A 167 -3.06 25.47 -11.22
N PRO A 168 -2.06 24.85 -11.87
CA PRO A 168 -0.86 24.44 -11.17
C PRO A 168 -0.18 25.70 -10.65
N HIS A 169 0.07 25.77 -9.34
CA HIS A 169 1.00 26.74 -8.80
C HIS A 169 2.37 26.46 -9.43
N ARG A 170 2.71 27.29 -10.41
CA ARG A 170 4.03 27.36 -11.03
C ARG A 170 4.96 27.87 -9.94
N MET A 171 5.73 26.98 -9.32
CA MET A 171 6.87 27.38 -8.47
C MET A 171 7.82 28.16 -9.40
N PRO A 172 8.13 29.44 -9.12
CA PRO A 172 9.11 30.20 -9.89
C PRO A 172 10.44 29.44 -9.89
N GLY A 173 11.06 29.39 -11.07
CA GLY A 173 12.20 28.51 -11.36
C GLY A 173 13.30 28.53 -10.31
N VAL A 174 13.53 27.36 -9.71
CA VAL A 174 14.83 27.05 -9.12
C VAL A 174 15.67 26.52 -10.26
N VAL A 175 16.42 27.42 -10.88
CA VAL A 175 17.54 27.07 -11.74
C VAL A 175 18.56 26.43 -10.80
N SER A 176 18.69 25.10 -10.86
CA SER A 176 19.75 24.37 -10.17
C SER A 176 21.05 24.59 -10.95
N GLU A 177 21.64 25.76 -10.81
CA GLU A 177 23.05 25.95 -11.12
C GLU A 177 23.85 25.26 -10.01
N GLY A 178 24.63 24.26 -10.42
CA GLY A 178 25.46 23.46 -9.54
C GLY A 178 26.44 24.32 -8.75
N ARG A 179 26.18 24.41 -7.45
CA ARG A 179 27.23 24.40 -6.44
C ARG A 179 26.84 23.32 -5.45
N ASP A 180 27.62 22.26 -5.45
CA ASP A 180 27.72 21.34 -4.32
C ASP A 180 28.26 22.16 -3.14
N ASP A 181 27.37 22.92 -2.49
CA ASP A 181 27.65 23.46 -1.17
C ASP A 181 27.68 22.25 -0.24
N GLU A 182 28.89 21.68 -0.11
CA GLU A 182 29.27 20.72 0.92
C GLU A 182 28.98 21.37 2.28
N HIS A 183 27.73 21.34 2.72
CA HIS A 183 27.43 21.56 4.13
C HIS A 183 28.08 20.40 4.88
N PRO A 184 29.13 20.65 5.70
CA PRO A 184 29.79 19.57 6.41
C PRO A 184 28.75 18.91 7.31
N PHE A 185 28.44 17.65 7.01
CA PHE A 185 27.60 16.85 7.89
C PHE A 185 28.46 16.44 9.10
N PRO A 186 27.98 16.67 10.34
CA PRO A 186 26.65 17.16 10.71
C PRO A 186 26.51 18.69 10.71
N VAL A 187 25.32 19.19 10.32
CA VAL A 187 24.97 20.61 10.42
C VAL A 187 25.14 21.09 11.87
N LEU A 188 26.07 22.03 12.09
CA LEU A 188 26.28 22.65 13.39
C LEU A 188 25.14 23.62 13.70
N LEU A 189 24.18 23.15 14.50
CA LEU A 189 23.07 23.98 14.98
C LEU A 189 23.52 24.96 16.08
N SER A 190 22.92 26.16 16.07
CA SER A 190 23.07 27.13 17.16
C SER A 190 22.55 26.57 18.48
N PHE A 191 22.99 27.14 19.61
CA PHE A 191 22.50 26.72 20.93
C PHE A 191 20.98 26.91 21.08
N ASP A 192 20.44 28.00 20.54
CA ASP A 192 19.01 28.28 20.60
C ASP A 192 18.19 27.27 19.79
N ASP A 193 18.69 26.85 18.62
CA ASP A 193 18.01 25.83 17.81
C ASP A 193 18.06 24.45 18.47
N LYS A 194 19.20 24.09 19.07
CA LYS A 194 19.30 22.88 19.90
C LYS A 194 18.31 22.93 21.06
N LYS A 195 18.18 24.07 21.75
CA LYS A 195 17.22 24.25 22.85
C LYS A 195 15.77 24.14 22.38
N LYS A 196 15.42 24.71 21.22
CA LYS A 196 14.09 24.55 20.61
C LYS A 196 13.79 23.10 20.31
N ILE A 197 14.73 22.37 19.70
CA ILE A 197 14.58 20.94 19.41
C ILE A 197 14.36 20.14 20.70
N ILE A 198 15.11 20.44 21.77
CA ILE A 198 14.93 19.76 23.07
C ILE A 198 13.54 20.05 23.64
N ILE A 199 13.08 21.30 23.61
CA ILE A 199 11.75 21.67 24.13
C ILE A 199 10.63 21.01 23.32
N GLU A 200 10.72 21.07 21.99
CA GLU A 200 9.78 20.41 21.08
C GLU A 200 9.74 18.90 21.35
N TRP A 201 10.90 18.26 21.46
CA TRP A 201 11.01 16.85 21.78
C TRP A 201 10.41 16.53 23.16
N GLN A 202 10.71 17.31 24.19
CA GLN A 202 10.15 17.13 25.53
C GLN A 202 8.63 17.28 25.56
N GLN A 203 8.07 18.21 24.79
CA GLN A 203 6.62 18.38 24.64
C GLN A 203 5.99 17.19 23.91
N HIS A 204 6.61 16.72 22.83
CA HIS A 204 6.18 15.55 22.07
C HIS A 204 6.30 14.24 22.87
N MET A 205 7.32 14.11 23.71
CA MET A 205 7.56 12.95 24.58
C MET A 205 6.97 13.10 25.98
N SER A 206 6.18 14.13 26.24
CA SER A 206 5.47 14.27 27.51
C SER A 206 4.51 13.09 27.70
N ALA A 207 4.31 12.67 28.95
CA ALA A 207 3.42 11.56 29.26
C ALA A 207 2.02 11.75 28.63
N ASP A 208 1.49 12.97 28.65
CA ASP A 208 0.20 13.30 28.05
C ASP A 208 0.17 13.19 26.53
N SER A 209 1.24 13.60 25.83
CA SER A 209 1.36 13.45 24.37
C SER A 209 1.46 11.98 23.94
N LEU A 210 2.07 11.14 24.78
CA LEU A 210 2.23 9.70 24.56
C LEU A 210 0.99 8.89 24.98
N ARG A 211 0.01 9.50 25.65
CA ARG A 211 -1.24 8.80 25.98
C ARG A 211 -2.02 8.51 24.72
N HIS A 212 -2.44 7.25 24.61
CA HIS A 212 -3.33 6.78 23.57
C HIS A 212 -4.68 6.41 24.19
N SER A 213 -5.73 6.57 23.39
CA SER A 213 -7.06 6.06 23.72
C SER A 213 -7.73 5.57 22.43
N ALA A 214 -8.84 4.86 22.58
CA ALA A 214 -9.49 4.23 21.45
C ALA A 214 -10.60 5.10 20.88
N CYS A 215 -10.71 5.12 19.55
CA CYS A 215 -11.87 5.68 18.86
C CYS A 215 -13.11 4.79 19.10
N ALA A 216 -14.23 5.37 19.54
CA ALA A 216 -15.49 4.65 19.74
C ALA A 216 -16.01 3.99 18.46
N CYS A 217 -15.78 4.61 17.30
CA CYS A 217 -16.32 4.14 16.03
C CYS A 217 -15.50 3.02 15.37
N CYS A 218 -14.17 3.11 15.42
CA CYS A 218 -13.28 2.18 14.70
C CYS A 218 -12.34 1.37 15.59
N ALA A 219 -12.40 1.55 16.91
CA ALA A 219 -11.52 0.93 17.91
C ALA A 219 -10.01 1.18 17.74
N HIS A 220 -9.57 1.96 16.75
CA HIS A 220 -8.17 2.31 16.59
C HIS A 220 -7.66 3.04 17.82
N ASN A 221 -6.46 2.62 18.27
CA ASN A 221 -5.72 3.30 19.32
C ASN A 221 -5.04 4.52 18.70
N VAL A 222 -5.41 5.71 19.16
CA VAL A 222 -5.00 7.00 18.57
C VAL A 222 -4.48 7.88 19.71
N PRO A 223 -3.46 8.73 19.48
CA PRO A 223 -3.03 9.70 20.47
C PRO A 223 -4.21 10.54 20.97
N VAL A 224 -4.28 10.80 22.28
CA VAL A 224 -5.44 11.46 22.90
C VAL A 224 -5.72 12.83 22.30
N HIS A 225 -4.69 13.59 21.94
CA HIS A 225 -4.83 14.90 21.28
C HIS A 225 -5.46 14.84 19.87
N ASN A 226 -5.49 13.66 19.25
CA ASN A 226 -6.11 13.41 17.94
C ASN A 226 -7.54 12.84 18.06
N LEU A 227 -8.02 12.60 19.29
CA LEU A 227 -9.40 12.26 19.57
C LEU A 227 -10.19 13.52 19.92
N ALA A 228 -11.41 13.60 19.42
CA ALA A 228 -12.35 14.63 19.79
C ALA A 228 -13.51 14.00 20.53
N LEU A 229 -13.89 14.59 21.68
CA LEU A 229 -15.13 14.27 22.35
C LEU A 229 -16.28 14.92 21.58
N VAL A 230 -17.16 14.10 21.02
CA VAL A 230 -18.34 14.52 20.26
C VAL A 230 -19.58 14.19 21.07
N LYS A 231 -20.56 15.10 21.12
CA LYS A 231 -21.80 14.85 21.83
C LYS A 231 -22.57 13.73 21.17
N PHE A 232 -23.31 12.98 21.98
CA PHE A 232 -24.16 11.89 21.54
C PHE A 232 -25.11 12.31 20.40
N ASP A 233 -25.83 13.43 20.59
CA ASP A 233 -26.85 13.93 19.65
C ASP A 233 -26.28 14.39 18.30
N ASP A 234 -24.98 14.73 18.25
CA ASP A 234 -24.31 15.19 17.03
C ASP A 234 -23.91 14.02 16.11
N VAL A 235 -24.01 12.77 16.58
CA VAL A 235 -23.60 11.58 15.84
C VAL A 235 -24.82 10.82 15.32
N PRO A 236 -24.95 10.60 13.99
CA PRO A 236 -26.02 9.77 13.43
C PRO A 236 -25.75 8.28 13.70
N LEU A 237 -26.14 7.81 14.90
CA LEU A 237 -25.89 6.46 15.40
C LEU A 237 -26.51 5.36 14.53
N ASN A 238 -27.57 5.68 13.78
CA ASN A 238 -28.15 4.76 12.80
C ASN A 238 -27.15 4.32 11.71
N LEU A 239 -26.16 5.15 11.37
CA LEU A 239 -25.08 4.79 10.44
C LEU A 239 -24.06 3.83 11.05
N LEU A 240 -24.06 3.68 12.38
CA LEU A 240 -23.15 2.81 13.13
C LEU A 240 -23.84 1.52 13.60
N ARG A 241 -25.03 1.20 13.08
CA ARG A 241 -25.69 -0.08 13.30
C ARG A 241 -25.20 -1.14 12.33
N ASN A 242 -25.31 -2.40 12.73
CA ASN A 242 -25.19 -3.55 11.82
C ASN A 242 -26.23 -4.59 12.20
N ASP A 243 -27.41 -4.49 11.59
CA ASP A 243 -28.54 -5.38 11.87
C ASP A 243 -28.36 -6.79 11.26
N CYS A 244 -27.28 -7.04 10.51
CA CYS A 244 -26.93 -8.37 10.00
C CYS A 244 -26.19 -9.23 11.03
N LEU A 245 -25.73 -8.63 12.15
CA LEU A 245 -25.05 -9.39 13.21
C LEU A 245 -26.07 -10.22 14.00
N PRO A 246 -25.81 -11.52 14.25
CA PRO A 246 -26.66 -12.32 15.11
C PRO A 246 -26.74 -11.72 16.53
N GLU A 247 -27.92 -11.78 17.15
CA GLU A 247 -28.17 -11.13 18.44
C GLU A 247 -27.20 -11.59 19.55
N HIS A 248 -26.86 -12.88 19.59
CA HIS A 248 -25.92 -13.42 20.57
C HIS A 248 -24.48 -12.92 20.40
N THR A 249 -24.14 -12.33 19.25
CA THR A 249 -22.83 -11.74 18.97
C THR A 249 -22.75 -10.26 19.31
N LEU A 250 -23.88 -9.57 19.53
CA LEU A 250 -23.90 -8.13 19.76
C LEU A 250 -23.13 -7.72 21.03
N PRO A 251 -22.58 -6.49 21.10
CA PRO A 251 -21.85 -6.04 22.26
C PRO A 251 -22.61 -6.15 23.57
N ASN A 252 -21.92 -6.55 24.64
CA ASN A 252 -22.44 -6.55 26.02
C ASN A 252 -21.56 -5.75 27.00
N SER A 253 -20.57 -5.04 26.48
CA SER A 253 -19.63 -4.21 27.26
C SER A 253 -20.15 -2.80 27.56
N TYR A 254 -21.33 -2.45 27.07
CA TYR A 254 -22.02 -1.18 27.27
C TYR A 254 -23.54 -1.36 27.08
N ALA A 255 -24.33 -0.37 27.47
CA ALA A 255 -25.79 -0.38 27.30
C ALA A 255 -26.16 -0.17 25.83
N LEU A 256 -26.18 -1.24 25.03
CA LEU A 256 -26.38 -1.21 23.58
C LEU A 256 -27.65 -0.44 23.15
N GLU A 257 -28.75 -0.60 23.88
CA GLU A 257 -30.02 0.08 23.57
C GLU A 257 -29.96 1.60 23.82
N VAL A 258 -29.19 2.05 24.81
CA VAL A 258 -28.95 3.49 25.06
C VAL A 258 -28.26 4.14 23.86
N TYR A 259 -27.42 3.38 23.17
CA TYR A 259 -26.71 3.82 21.96
C TYR A 259 -27.44 3.44 20.66
N GLN A 260 -28.77 3.28 20.70
CA GLN A 260 -29.60 2.98 19.53
C GLN A 260 -29.11 1.77 18.71
N ARG A 261 -28.54 0.77 19.41
CA ARG A 261 -27.94 -0.44 18.81
C ARG A 261 -26.74 -0.18 17.89
N ALA A 262 -26.11 0.99 18.00
CA ALA A 262 -24.84 1.26 17.32
C ALA A 262 -23.75 0.32 17.84
N ILE A 263 -22.94 -0.23 16.93
CA ILE A 263 -21.78 -1.09 17.23
C ILE A 263 -20.57 -0.20 17.48
N LEU A 264 -20.23 -0.03 18.75
CA LEU A 264 -19.21 0.89 19.25
C LEU A 264 -18.16 0.15 20.10
N TYR A 265 -16.99 0.74 20.24
CA TYR A 265 -15.97 0.26 21.17
C TYR A 265 -16.11 0.93 22.52
N HIS A 266 -16.39 0.14 23.56
CA HIS A 266 -16.73 0.65 24.89
C HIS A 266 -15.66 1.56 25.52
N LYS A 267 -14.36 1.33 25.24
CA LYS A 267 -13.27 2.19 25.77
C LYS A 267 -13.20 3.57 25.11
N GLY A 268 -13.90 3.77 23.99
CA GLY A 268 -14.04 5.08 23.35
C GLY A 268 -15.28 5.85 23.80
N LEU A 269 -16.09 5.29 24.71
CA LEU A 269 -17.27 5.94 25.27
C LEU A 269 -16.88 6.72 26.53
N GLN A 270 -17.45 7.91 26.71
CA GLN A 270 -17.27 8.67 27.95
C GLN A 270 -17.98 7.99 29.13
N ASP A 271 -19.18 7.43 28.91
CA ASP A 271 -19.90 6.58 29.86
C ASP A 271 -20.58 5.41 29.12
N PRO A 272 -20.17 4.15 29.35
CA PRO A 272 -20.75 2.99 28.68
C PRO A 272 -22.23 2.72 29.01
N TRP A 273 -22.78 3.31 30.07
CA TRP A 273 -24.10 2.93 30.58
C TRP A 273 -25.16 4.04 30.45
N ARG A 274 -24.74 5.23 30.02
CA ARG A 274 -25.61 6.41 29.87
C ARG A 274 -25.34 7.09 28.53
N GLU A 275 -26.28 7.90 28.07
CA GLU A 275 -26.08 8.75 26.91
C GLU A 275 -24.99 9.79 27.23
N ALA A 276 -23.79 9.55 26.69
CA ALA A 276 -22.62 10.39 26.91
C ALA A 276 -21.84 10.58 25.61
N GLY A 277 -20.84 11.46 25.65
CA GLY A 277 -20.04 11.77 24.47
C GLY A 277 -19.19 10.58 23.99
N LEU A 278 -18.84 10.60 22.70
CA LEU A 278 -18.00 9.60 22.05
C LEU A 278 -16.64 10.21 21.72
N TYR A 279 -15.56 9.50 22.04
CA TYR A 279 -14.23 9.85 21.55
C TYR A 279 -14.06 9.36 20.12
N LEU A 280 -13.98 10.28 19.16
CA LEU A 280 -13.84 9.97 17.74
C LEU A 280 -12.50 10.45 17.19
N CYS A 281 -11.83 9.59 16.43
CA CYS A 281 -10.65 10.01 15.66
C CYS A 281 -11.05 10.91 14.49
N ARG A 282 -10.10 11.73 14.01
CA ARG A 282 -10.33 12.70 12.93
C ARG A 282 -11.03 12.10 11.68
N PRO A 283 -10.64 10.92 11.14
CA PRO A 283 -11.33 10.33 9.99
C PRO A 283 -12.79 9.93 10.26
N CYS A 284 -13.07 9.32 11.42
CA CYS A 284 -14.43 8.91 11.78
C CYS A 284 -15.32 10.13 12.02
N ARG A 285 -14.80 11.12 12.77
CA ARG A 285 -15.49 12.39 13.02
C ARG A 285 -15.83 13.12 11.72
N ALA A 286 -14.86 13.24 10.82
CA ALA A 286 -15.07 13.92 9.53
C ALA A 286 -16.14 13.24 8.67
N SER A 287 -16.28 11.92 8.75
CA SER A 287 -17.29 11.17 7.99
C SER A 287 -18.69 11.26 8.64
N LEU A 288 -18.76 11.22 9.97
CA LEU A 288 -20.02 11.20 10.73
C LEU A 288 -20.66 12.58 10.89
N ILE A 289 -19.86 13.66 11.00
CA ILE A 289 -20.34 15.04 11.22
C ILE A 289 -20.29 15.87 9.92
N ALA A 290 -19.98 15.24 8.79
CA ALA A 290 -20.07 15.92 7.51
C ALA A 290 -21.50 16.43 7.23
N LYS A 291 -21.64 17.45 6.38
CA LYS A 291 -22.95 17.92 5.89
C LYS A 291 -23.80 16.77 5.31
N GLN A 292 -23.14 15.77 4.73
CA GLN A 292 -23.75 14.50 4.35
C GLN A 292 -23.06 13.38 5.14
N PRO A 293 -23.60 13.00 6.30
CA PRO A 293 -23.01 11.96 7.12
C PRO A 293 -22.92 10.62 6.38
N ARG A 294 -21.81 9.91 6.58
CA ARG A 294 -21.57 8.57 6.01
C ARG A 294 -20.92 7.67 7.04
N GLN A 295 -21.20 6.38 6.97
CA GLN A 295 -20.52 5.38 7.78
C GLN A 295 -19.01 5.37 7.42
N PRO A 296 -18.10 5.53 8.40
CA PRO A 296 -16.67 5.43 8.16
C PRO A 296 -16.29 4.03 7.65
N VAL A 297 -15.34 3.95 6.71
CA VAL A 297 -14.90 2.67 6.11
C VAL A 297 -14.39 1.69 7.17
N ASN A 298 -13.66 2.20 8.17
CA ASN A 298 -13.10 1.39 9.25
C ASN A 298 -14.02 1.31 10.48
N ALA A 299 -15.29 1.68 10.37
CA ALA A 299 -16.22 1.57 11.48
C ALA A 299 -16.42 0.10 11.87
N LEU A 300 -16.54 -0.19 13.17
CA LEU A 300 -16.88 -1.52 13.67
C LEU A 300 -18.17 -2.06 13.04
N ALA A 301 -19.15 -1.17 12.87
CA ALA A 301 -20.41 -1.44 12.18
C ALA A 301 -20.25 -1.91 10.73
N ASN A 302 -19.17 -1.54 10.03
CA ASN A 302 -18.87 -1.97 8.67
C ASN A 302 -18.16 -3.34 8.64
N PHE A 303 -18.75 -4.33 9.33
CA PHE A 303 -18.24 -5.71 9.45
C PHE A 303 -16.80 -5.83 10.00
N GLN A 304 -16.35 -4.85 10.80
CA GLN A 304 -15.05 -4.90 11.49
C GLN A 304 -15.16 -5.33 12.95
N TYR A 305 -16.38 -5.59 13.44
CA TYR A 305 -16.63 -6.07 14.80
C TYR A 305 -16.51 -7.60 14.89
N TYR A 306 -15.73 -8.07 15.86
CA TYR A 306 -15.39 -9.50 16.02
C TYR A 306 -16.00 -10.17 17.26
N GLY A 307 -16.81 -9.48 18.06
CA GLY A 307 -17.47 -10.10 19.21
C GLY A 307 -16.53 -10.57 20.33
N HIS A 308 -15.37 -9.94 20.52
CA HIS A 308 -14.34 -10.39 21.49
C HIS A 308 -14.90 -10.58 22.92
N GLU A 309 -15.83 -9.72 23.33
CA GLU A 309 -16.50 -9.79 24.63
C GLU A 309 -17.52 -10.93 24.79
N ARG A 310 -17.96 -11.52 23.69
CA ARG A 310 -18.84 -12.68 23.63
C ARG A 310 -18.07 -14.01 23.56
N LEU A 311 -16.75 -13.97 23.44
CA LEU A 311 -15.94 -15.18 23.47
C LEU A 311 -16.04 -15.89 24.83
N PRO A 312 -15.96 -17.23 24.84
CA PRO A 312 -15.77 -18.02 26.05
C PRO A 312 -14.66 -17.44 26.95
N VAL A 313 -14.85 -17.56 28.27
CA VAL A 313 -14.00 -16.89 29.26
C VAL A 313 -12.55 -17.34 29.15
N ASP A 314 -12.32 -18.62 28.93
CA ASP A 314 -11.02 -19.23 28.66
C ASP A 314 -10.34 -18.61 27.43
N ILE A 315 -11.04 -18.52 26.29
CA ILE A 315 -10.52 -17.94 25.05
C ILE A 315 -10.20 -16.46 25.23
N ARG A 316 -11.10 -15.70 25.85
CA ARG A 316 -10.89 -14.27 26.13
C ARG A 316 -9.72 -14.05 27.09
N SER A 317 -9.57 -14.92 28.10
CA SER A 317 -8.42 -14.91 29.01
C SER A 317 -7.13 -15.14 28.22
N THR A 318 -7.10 -16.13 27.32
CA THR A 318 -5.97 -16.37 26.42
C THR A 318 -5.62 -15.14 25.59
N PHE A 319 -6.60 -14.43 25.01
CA PHE A 319 -6.34 -13.18 24.29
C PHE A 319 -5.80 -12.06 25.18
N SER A 320 -6.26 -11.97 26.43
CA SER A 320 -5.77 -10.96 27.39
C SER A 320 -4.36 -11.24 27.91
N GLN A 321 -3.97 -12.52 27.95
CA GLN A 321 -2.65 -12.99 28.37
C GLN A 321 -1.68 -13.17 27.19
N ALA A 322 -2.19 -13.11 25.96
CA ALA A 322 -1.39 -13.18 24.76
C ALA A 322 -0.34 -12.07 24.77
N SER A 323 0.91 -12.45 24.56
CA SER A 323 1.99 -11.47 24.46
C SER A 323 1.79 -10.58 23.23
N VAL A 324 2.46 -9.42 23.22
CA VAL A 324 2.51 -8.58 22.02
C VAL A 324 3.02 -9.39 20.82
N TYR A 325 3.92 -10.36 21.03
CA TYR A 325 4.39 -11.26 19.99
C TYR A 325 3.30 -12.18 19.45
N ASP A 326 2.48 -12.77 20.31
CA ASP A 326 1.35 -13.62 19.91
C ASP A 326 0.32 -12.81 19.10
N LEU A 327 -0.01 -11.61 19.60
CA LEU A 327 -0.94 -10.71 18.93
C LEU A 327 -0.38 -10.20 17.58
N MET A 328 0.92 -9.90 17.51
CA MET A 328 1.60 -9.54 16.26
C MET A 328 1.66 -10.71 15.28
N LEU A 329 1.92 -11.94 15.75
CA LEU A 329 1.95 -13.14 14.92
C LEU A 329 0.55 -13.43 14.35
N VAL A 330 -0.49 -13.36 15.19
CA VAL A 330 -1.89 -13.49 14.76
C VAL A 330 -2.24 -12.38 13.77
N SER A 331 -1.83 -11.14 14.03
CA SER A 331 -2.09 -10.00 13.13
C SER A 331 -1.34 -10.12 11.81
N ARG A 332 -0.09 -10.60 11.81
CA ARG A 332 0.71 -10.86 10.59
C ARG A 332 0.20 -12.05 9.80
N ALA A 333 -0.26 -13.09 10.48
CA ALA A 333 -0.96 -14.18 9.85
C ALA A 333 -2.25 -13.68 9.17
N ARG A 334 -2.94 -12.70 9.77
CA ARG A 334 -4.14 -12.05 9.20
C ARG A 334 -3.84 -11.02 8.10
N ALA A 335 -2.72 -10.30 8.15
CA ALA A 335 -2.33 -9.25 7.21
C ALA A 335 -1.78 -9.76 5.88
N SER A 336 -2.12 -11.00 5.55
CA SER A 336 -1.40 -11.79 4.57
C SER A 336 -2.31 -12.00 3.37
N GLN A 337 -1.76 -11.75 2.16
CA GLN A 337 -2.52 -11.54 0.92
C GLN A 337 -3.81 -12.36 0.87
N ILE A 338 -4.96 -11.66 0.86
CA ILE A 338 -6.25 -12.26 0.58
C ILE A 338 -6.24 -12.64 -0.91
N ILE A 339 -5.89 -13.88 -1.21
CA ILE A 339 -5.99 -14.40 -2.58
C ILE A 339 -7.45 -14.79 -2.78
N HIS A 340 -8.17 -13.96 -3.55
CA HIS A 340 -9.51 -14.29 -4.00
C HIS A 340 -9.42 -15.39 -5.07
N HIS A 341 -9.80 -16.62 -4.73
CA HIS A 341 -10.02 -17.65 -5.74
C HIS A 341 -11.46 -17.57 -6.24
N TYR A 342 -11.65 -16.96 -7.42
CA TYR A 342 -12.97 -16.86 -8.05
C TYR A 342 -13.36 -18.22 -8.63
N ALA A 343 -14.36 -18.88 -8.04
CA ALA A 343 -15.03 -20.01 -8.68
C ALA A 343 -16.31 -19.50 -9.35
N TYR A 344 -16.27 -19.35 -10.67
CA TYR A 344 -17.46 -19.02 -11.45
C TYR A 344 -18.33 -20.28 -11.55
N LYS A 345 -19.35 -20.41 -10.68
CA LYS A 345 -20.41 -21.41 -10.87
C LYS A 345 -21.60 -20.72 -11.53
N THR A 346 -21.73 -20.89 -12.84
CA THR A 346 -22.86 -20.36 -13.63
C THR A 346 -24.07 -21.29 -13.73
N THR A 347 -24.09 -22.43 -13.05
CA THR A 347 -25.12 -23.44 -13.35
C THR A 347 -25.55 -24.19 -12.10
N GLY A 348 -26.78 -23.93 -11.64
CA GLY A 348 -27.47 -24.75 -10.64
C GLY A 348 -28.22 -23.89 -9.63
N GLY A 349 -29.54 -23.87 -9.76
CA GLY A 349 -30.44 -22.96 -9.07
C GLY A 349 -30.53 -23.12 -7.54
N GLN A 350 -31.12 -22.08 -6.96
CA GLN A 350 -31.68 -21.99 -5.60
C GLN A 350 -30.68 -22.01 -4.44
N TYR A 351 -30.43 -20.84 -3.85
CA TYR A 351 -30.41 -20.69 -2.39
C TYR A 351 -30.83 -19.26 -2.00
N TRP A 352 -31.87 -19.19 -1.18
CA TRP A 352 -32.46 -17.99 -0.61
C TRP A 352 -31.55 -17.39 0.46
N THR A 353 -30.76 -16.39 0.09
CA THR A 353 -30.19 -15.40 1.02
C THR A 353 -30.75 -14.04 0.63
N ALA A 354 -31.24 -13.28 1.60
CA ALA A 354 -31.84 -11.96 1.39
C ALA A 354 -30.97 -11.11 0.45
N GLU A 355 -31.56 -10.63 -0.64
CA GLU A 355 -30.87 -9.95 -1.73
C GLU A 355 -30.08 -8.72 -1.22
N ASP A 356 -30.61 -8.11 -0.16
CA ASP A 356 -30.11 -6.88 0.47
C ASP A 356 -28.88 -7.09 1.36
N ALA A 357 -28.65 -8.33 1.81
CA ALA A 357 -27.45 -8.71 2.58
C ALA A 357 -26.38 -9.39 1.71
N SER A 358 -26.71 -9.72 0.45
CA SER A 358 -25.73 -10.22 -0.49
C SER A 358 -24.92 -9.04 -1.03
N GLN A 359 -23.65 -8.93 -0.63
CA GLN A 359 -22.70 -8.25 -1.50
C GLN A 359 -22.71 -9.01 -2.83
N ARG A 360 -23.38 -8.46 -3.84
CA ARG A 360 -23.62 -9.08 -5.16
C ARG A 360 -22.34 -9.44 -5.94
N TYR A 361 -21.17 -9.31 -5.33
CA TYR A 361 -19.88 -9.72 -5.87
C TYR A 361 -19.07 -10.43 -4.79
N ASN A 362 -18.65 -11.67 -5.12
CA ASN A 362 -17.61 -12.49 -4.48
C ASN A 362 -18.07 -13.58 -3.49
N LYS A 363 -18.43 -14.75 -4.05
CA LYS A 363 -18.33 -16.04 -3.35
C LYS A 363 -17.02 -16.72 -3.77
N GLY A 364 -16.03 -16.73 -2.89
CA GLY A 364 -14.73 -17.38 -3.12
C GLY A 364 -14.15 -17.88 -1.81
N ASN A 365 -13.40 -18.98 -1.86
CA ASN A 365 -12.64 -19.46 -0.70
C ASN A 365 -11.53 -18.46 -0.39
N ILE A 366 -11.41 -18.08 0.88
CA ILE A 366 -10.36 -17.17 1.36
C ILE A 366 -9.16 -18.03 1.73
N ALA A 367 -8.08 -17.93 0.97
CA ALA A 367 -6.78 -18.47 1.36
C ALA A 367 -5.94 -17.32 1.95
N ILE A 368 -5.57 -17.47 3.22
CA ILE A 368 -4.76 -16.51 3.98
C ILE A 368 -3.30 -17.02 3.96
N ARG A 369 -2.41 -16.37 3.22
CA ARG A 369 -0.98 -16.76 3.10
C ARG A 369 -0.08 -15.77 3.83
N ALA A 370 0.45 -16.13 5.00
CA ALA A 370 1.37 -15.32 5.81
C ALA A 370 2.44 -14.63 4.94
N GLN A 371 2.52 -13.29 5.00
CA GLN A 371 3.54 -12.52 4.28
C GLN A 371 4.85 -12.66 5.05
N ASP A 372 5.94 -13.03 4.37
CA ASP A 372 7.26 -13.11 4.99
C ASP A 372 7.80 -11.70 5.27
N SER A 373 7.46 -11.18 6.44
CA SER A 373 7.89 -9.86 6.88
C SER A 373 9.41 -9.74 7.04
N THR A 374 10.12 -10.87 7.17
CA THR A 374 11.57 -10.92 7.33
C THR A 374 12.25 -10.63 6.00
N GLU A 375 11.79 -11.27 4.92
CA GLU A 375 12.28 -11.03 3.56
C GLU A 375 11.93 -9.59 3.10
N LEU A 376 10.76 -9.07 3.49
CA LEU A 376 10.34 -7.71 3.12
C LEU A 376 11.22 -6.59 3.71
N ARG A 377 11.71 -6.81 4.94
CA ARG A 377 12.60 -5.88 5.66
C ARG A 377 14.00 -5.80 5.07
N THR A 378 14.38 -6.73 4.19
CA THR A 378 15.64 -6.64 3.44
C THR A 378 15.57 -5.67 2.26
N LEU A 379 14.35 -5.29 1.84
CA LEU A 379 14.12 -4.49 0.63
C LEU A 379 13.66 -3.05 0.90
N LEU A 380 12.96 -2.81 2.01
CA LEU A 380 12.49 -1.48 2.39
C LEU A 380 12.84 -1.19 3.85
N PRO A 381 13.43 -0.02 4.16
CA PRO A 381 13.53 0.42 5.55
C PRO A 381 12.10 0.60 6.10
N PRO A 382 11.85 0.21 7.37
CA PRO A 382 10.57 0.44 8.01
C PRO A 382 10.20 1.93 8.01
N SER A 383 8.91 2.24 7.94
CA SER A 383 8.46 3.63 8.04
C SER A 383 8.77 4.20 9.43
N PRO A 384 8.90 5.53 9.61
CA PRO A 384 9.11 6.13 10.92
C PRO A 384 8.03 5.73 11.95
N ASP A 385 6.77 5.62 11.51
CA ASP A 385 5.68 5.19 12.39
C ASP A 385 5.85 3.72 12.82
N GLU A 386 6.33 2.85 11.91
CA GLU A 386 6.63 1.45 12.22
C GLU A 386 7.91 1.31 13.09
N LEU A 387 8.85 2.26 12.98
CA LEU A 387 10.01 2.36 13.88
C LEU A 387 9.58 2.75 15.30
N LEU A 388 8.58 3.62 15.44
CA LEU A 388 8.01 3.99 16.74
C LEU A 388 7.21 2.83 17.36
N ASP A 389 6.59 1.99 16.54
CA ASP A 389 5.88 0.78 16.98
C ASP A 389 6.79 -0.46 17.12
N THR A 390 8.04 -0.42 16.66
CA THR A 390 8.96 -1.55 16.79
C THR A 390 9.70 -1.53 18.12
N MET A 391 9.49 -2.59 18.90
CA MET A 391 10.17 -2.79 20.16
C MET A 391 11.63 -3.17 19.92
N CYS A 392 12.56 -2.33 20.35
CA CYS A 392 13.99 -2.65 20.36
C CYS A 392 14.33 -3.45 21.63
N VAL A 393 14.71 -4.71 21.49
CA VAL A 393 15.23 -5.52 22.60
C VAL A 393 16.73 -5.26 22.70
N ILE A 394 17.15 -4.54 23.73
CA ILE A 394 18.56 -4.27 24.01
C ILE A 394 19.08 -5.37 24.93
N PHE A 395 19.92 -6.26 24.41
CA PHE A 395 20.65 -7.22 25.22
C PHE A 395 21.87 -6.53 25.86
N ALA A 396 21.73 -6.12 27.12
CA ALA A 396 22.85 -5.63 27.90
C ALA A 396 23.61 -6.82 28.50
N GLY A 397 24.66 -7.29 27.82
CA GLY A 397 25.59 -8.26 28.38
C GLY A 397 26.41 -7.62 29.50
N HIS A 398 26.13 -7.95 30.76
CA HIS A 398 27.09 -7.72 31.83
C HIS A 398 28.25 -8.70 31.66
N LYS A 399 29.44 -8.21 31.32
CA LYS A 399 30.67 -8.96 31.55
C LYS A 399 30.81 -9.12 33.06
N GLN A 400 30.39 -10.26 33.59
CA GLN A 400 30.86 -10.71 34.89
C GLN A 400 32.37 -10.88 34.76
N VAL A 401 33.12 -9.89 35.23
CA VAL A 401 34.53 -10.07 35.53
C VAL A 401 34.54 -11.06 36.70
N LEU A 402 34.82 -12.32 36.41
CA LEU A 402 35.14 -13.31 37.43
C LEU A 402 36.35 -12.76 38.17
N ALA A 403 36.12 -12.19 39.36
CA ALA A 403 37.17 -11.85 40.28
C ALA A 403 37.91 -13.15 40.59
N GLY A 404 39.15 -13.26 40.08
CA GLY A 404 40.00 -14.40 40.35
C GLY A 404 40.15 -14.58 41.85
N ALA A 405 39.79 -15.77 42.32
CA ALA A 405 40.17 -16.23 43.64
C ALA A 405 41.71 -16.34 43.66
N HIS A 406 42.33 -15.50 44.48
CA HIS A 406 43.70 -15.68 44.96
C HIS A 406 43.66 -16.35 46.33
#